data_AF-A0A9D8J480-F1
#
_entry.id   AF-A0A9D8J480-F1
#
_cell.length_a   1.000
_cell.length_b   1.000
_cell.length_c   1.000
_cell.angle_alpha   90.00
_cell.angle_beta   90.00
_cell.angle_gamma   90.00
#
_symmetry.space_group_name_H-M   'P 1'
#
loop_
_entity.id
_entity.type
_entity.pdbx_description
1 polymer ?
#
loop_
_entity_poly.entity_id
_entity_poly.type
_entity_poly.pdbx_seq_one_letter_code
_entity_poly.pdbx_strand_id
1 'polypeptide(L)'
;KELAKNLSGQSFSIQVTTSDGTRLYGSIGVTEIQALLAKNGHQIEKRSINVIDGPIREIGQYQVLITYHADVQESITVNILSDGTPKVIEEDSEYSEG
;
A
#
# COMPACT_ATOMS: atom_id res chain seq x y z
N LYS A 1 -19.20 19.78 5.05
CA LYS A 1 -18.15 19.77 3.99
C LYS A 1 -17.05 18.85 4.47
N GLU A 2 -17.19 17.52 4.39
CA GLU A 2 -16.36 16.60 5.20
C GLU A 2 -16.05 15.28 4.49
N LEU A 3 -15.55 15.34 3.25
CA LEU A 3 -15.10 14.13 2.55
C LEU A 3 -13.65 14.26 2.11
N ALA A 4 -12.79 14.79 3.00
CA ALA A 4 -11.37 14.50 2.94
C ALA A 4 -11.18 13.08 3.49
N LYS A 5 -11.52 12.07 2.68
CA LYS A 5 -11.11 10.68 2.92
C LYS A 5 -9.57 10.67 2.89
N ASN A 6 -8.97 10.89 4.06
CA ASN A 6 -7.53 10.91 4.29
C ASN A 6 -6.95 9.54 3.93
N LEU A 7 -6.32 9.43 2.76
CA LEU A 7 -5.41 8.32 2.50
C LEU A 7 -4.02 8.62 3.08
N SER A 8 -3.70 9.89 3.39
CA SER A 8 -2.41 10.25 3.98
C SER A 8 -2.11 9.45 5.23
N GLY A 9 -1.01 8.71 5.21
CA GLY A 9 -0.55 7.88 6.32
C GLY A 9 -1.24 6.52 6.42
N GLN A 10 -2.15 6.16 5.51
CA GLN A 10 -2.73 4.84 5.50
C GLN A 10 -1.75 3.80 4.96
N SER A 11 -1.66 2.68 5.69
CA SER A 11 -0.91 1.51 5.27
C SER A 11 -1.86 0.47 4.68
N PHE A 12 -1.65 0.12 3.42
CA PHE A 12 -2.35 -0.95 2.75
C PHE A 12 -1.50 -2.22 2.75
N SER A 13 -2.17 -3.38 2.73
CA SER A 13 -1.53 -4.68 2.58
C SER A 13 -2.05 -5.33 1.31
N ILE A 14 -1.16 -5.87 0.49
CA ILE A 14 -1.53 -6.69 -0.67
C ILE A 14 -1.03 -8.11 -0.41
N GLN A 15 -1.97 -9.05 -0.35
CA GLN A 15 -1.67 -10.48 -0.26
C GLN A 15 -1.51 -11.04 -1.67
N VAL A 16 -0.38 -11.69 -1.91
CA VAL A 16 0.00 -12.21 -3.23
C VAL A 16 0.67 -13.56 -3.10
N THR A 17 0.48 -14.42 -4.10
CA THR A 17 1.18 -15.71 -4.14
C THR A 17 2.60 -15.51 -4.64
N THR A 18 3.57 -15.79 -3.78
CA THR A 18 5.00 -15.82 -4.11
C THR A 18 5.42 -17.21 -4.54
N SER A 19 6.29 -17.31 -5.54
CA SER A 19 6.77 -18.59 -6.06
C SER A 19 7.82 -19.25 -5.15
N ASP A 20 8.67 -18.43 -4.53
CA ASP A 20 9.84 -18.89 -3.75
C ASP A 20 9.86 -18.27 -2.34
N GLY A 21 8.70 -17.76 -1.88
CA GLY A 21 8.59 -16.97 -0.65
C GLY A 21 9.12 -15.54 -0.77
N THR A 22 10.10 -15.27 -1.63
CA THR A 22 10.67 -13.92 -1.84
C THR A 22 10.15 -13.25 -3.10
N ARG A 23 10.10 -13.99 -4.20
CA ARG A 23 9.73 -13.47 -5.52
C ARG A 23 8.25 -13.64 -5.83
N LEU A 24 7.65 -12.57 -6.32
CA LEU A 24 6.26 -12.51 -6.74
C LEU A 24 6.07 -13.27 -8.05
N TYR A 25 4.98 -14.05 -8.17
CA TYR A 25 4.61 -14.71 -9.43
C TYR A 25 4.14 -13.72 -10.51
N GLY A 26 3.87 -12.47 -10.10
CA GLY A 26 3.50 -11.34 -10.95
C GLY A 26 4.33 -10.09 -10.67
N SER A 27 4.07 -9.03 -11.44
CA SER A 27 4.66 -7.70 -11.21
C SER A 27 3.64 -6.85 -10.46
N ILE A 28 3.99 -6.40 -9.26
CA ILE A 28 3.15 -5.45 -8.53
C ILE A 28 3.62 -4.05 -8.90
N GLY A 29 2.73 -3.29 -9.50
CA GLY A 29 3.02 -1.92 -9.92
C GLY A 29 1.81 -1.04 -9.72
N VAL A 30 1.79 0.08 -10.43
CA VAL A 30 0.69 1.05 -10.39
C VAL A 30 -0.67 0.40 -10.66
N THR A 31 -0.77 -0.62 -11.52
CA THR A 31 -2.01 -1.31 -11.86
C THR A 31 -2.63 -2.03 -10.66
N GLU A 32 -1.82 -2.74 -9.86
CA GLU A 32 -2.35 -3.48 -8.71
C GLU A 32 -2.72 -2.54 -7.57
N ILE A 33 -1.89 -1.52 -7.33
CA ILE A 33 -2.18 -0.46 -6.36
C ILE A 33 -3.46 0.28 -6.76
N GLN A 34 -3.65 0.56 -8.05
CA GLN A 34 -4.88 1.14 -8.56
C GLN A 34 -6.09 0.26 -8.25
N ALA A 35 -6.01 -1.04 -8.52
CA ALA A 35 -7.09 -1.97 -8.25
C ALA A 35 -7.42 -2.04 -6.76
N LEU A 36 -6.40 -2.04 -5.89
CA LEU A 36 -6.56 -1.98 -4.44
C LEU A 36 -7.26 -0.71 -3.98
N LEU A 37 -6.82 0.45 -4.47
CA LEU A 37 -7.42 1.74 -4.17
C LEU A 37 -8.86 1.80 -4.66
N ALA A 38 -9.13 1.33 -5.88
CA ALA A 38 -10.47 1.26 -6.46
C ALA A 38 -11.39 0.34 -5.64
N LYS A 39 -10.88 -0.80 -5.14
CA LYS A 39 -11.61 -1.68 -4.21
C LYS A 39 -11.97 -0.99 -2.89
N ASN A 40 -11.12 -0.09 -2.40
CA ASN A 40 -11.39 0.73 -1.22
C ASN A 40 -12.27 1.96 -1.52
N GLY A 41 -12.77 2.09 -2.75
CA GLY A 41 -13.64 3.19 -3.18
C GLY A 41 -12.87 4.47 -3.52
N HIS A 42 -11.57 4.37 -3.82
CA HIS A 42 -10.73 5.45 -4.31
C HIS A 42 -10.43 5.23 -5.79
N GLN A 43 -11.16 5.91 -6.67
CA GLN A 43 -10.87 5.91 -8.10
C GLN A 43 -9.66 6.82 -8.38
N ILE A 44 -8.49 6.21 -8.55
CA ILE A 44 -7.25 6.91 -8.91
C ILE A 44 -6.79 6.44 -10.29
N GLU A 45 -6.27 7.35 -11.08
CA GLU A 45 -5.66 7.06 -12.36
C GLU A 45 -4.25 6.49 -12.17
N LYS A 46 -3.87 5.48 -12.94
CA LYS A 46 -2.49 4.93 -12.97
C LYS A 46 -1.39 5.98 -13.19
N ARG A 47 -1.70 7.10 -13.87
CA ARG A 47 -0.81 8.27 -14.04
C ARG A 47 -0.58 9.03 -12.72
N SER A 48 -1.58 9.03 -11.84
CA SER A 48 -1.53 9.71 -10.55
C SER A 48 -0.86 8.88 -9.47
N ILE A 49 -0.57 7.61 -9.74
CA ILE A 49 0.13 6.69 -8.82
C ILE A 49 1.61 6.72 -9.18
N ASN A 50 2.44 7.10 -8.24
CA ASN A 50 3.88 7.13 -8.41
C ASN A 50 4.54 6.24 -7.35
N VAL A 51 5.13 5.13 -7.79
CA VAL A 51 5.83 4.20 -6.90
C VAL A 51 7.25 4.69 -6.74
N ILE A 52 7.64 5.10 -5.53
CA ILE A 52 8.94 5.73 -5.28
C ILE A 52 10.09 4.74 -5.55
N ASP A 53 9.87 3.48 -5.16
CA ASP A 53 10.86 2.40 -5.31
C ASP A 53 10.83 1.69 -6.68
N GLY A 54 9.95 2.13 -7.59
CA GLY A 54 9.78 1.49 -8.89
C GLY A 54 8.92 0.21 -8.85
N PRO A 55 9.01 -0.65 -9.89
CA PRO A 55 8.16 -1.84 -10.00
C PRO A 55 8.52 -2.91 -8.96
N ILE A 56 7.52 -3.34 -8.18
CA ILE A 56 7.67 -4.26 -7.07
C ILE A 56 7.64 -5.70 -7.59
N ARG A 57 8.70 -6.46 -7.29
CA ARG A 57 8.87 -7.87 -7.69
C ARG A 57 9.11 -8.82 -6.52
N GLU A 58 9.23 -8.27 -5.33
CA GLU A 58 9.55 -8.99 -4.11
C GLU A 58 8.62 -8.55 -2.98
N ILE A 59 8.37 -9.43 -2.01
CA ILE A 59 7.64 -9.08 -0.79
C ILE A 59 8.41 -8.01 0.00
N GLY A 60 7.70 -7.11 0.66
CA GLY A 60 8.32 -5.99 1.36
C GLY A 60 7.39 -4.80 1.54
N GLN A 61 7.94 -3.73 2.12
CA GLN A 61 7.25 -2.47 2.32
C GLN A 61 7.70 -1.47 1.26
N TYR A 62 6.74 -0.87 0.57
CA TYR A 62 7.00 0.09 -0.50
C TYR A 62 6.15 1.34 -0.32
N GLN A 63 6.77 2.50 -0.55
CA GLN A 63 6.08 3.78 -0.43
C GLN A 63 5.55 4.22 -1.79
N VAL A 64 4.28 4.64 -1.80
CA VAL A 64 3.58 5.06 -3.02
C VAL A 64 3.05 6.47 -2.80
N LEU A 65 3.36 7.36 -3.73
CA LEU A 65 2.87 8.71 -3.76
C LEU A 65 1.69 8.81 -4.72
N ILE A 66 0.57 9.28 -4.21
CA ILE A 66 -0.66 9.50 -4.94
C ILE A 66 -0.83 10.99 -5.17
N THR A 67 -0.85 11.42 -6.42
CA THR A 67 -1.08 12.82 -6.77
C THR A 67 -2.51 13.03 -7.25
N TYR A 68 -3.31 13.69 -6.42
CA TYR A 68 -4.61 14.24 -6.78
C TYR A 68 -4.45 15.58 -7.52
N HIS A 69 -5.50 15.99 -8.23
CA HIS A 69 -5.50 17.13 -9.15
C HIS A 69 -4.67 18.34 -8.63
N ALA A 70 -3.53 18.55 -9.30
CA ALA A 70 -2.66 19.72 -9.35
C ALA A 70 -2.00 20.27 -8.06
N ASP A 71 -2.41 19.90 -6.84
CA ASP A 71 -1.72 20.40 -5.62
C ASP A 71 -1.79 19.47 -4.40
N VAL A 72 -2.48 18.32 -4.50
CA VAL A 72 -2.67 17.42 -3.36
C VAL A 72 -1.91 16.13 -3.59
N GLN A 73 -0.84 15.91 -2.81
CA GLN A 73 -0.08 14.66 -2.81
C GLN A 73 -0.28 13.94 -1.49
N GLU A 74 -0.70 12.68 -1.56
CA GLU A 74 -0.85 11.80 -0.40
C GLU A 74 0.16 10.66 -0.52
N SER A 75 0.88 10.36 0.56
CA SER A 75 1.77 9.20 0.62
C SER A 75 1.09 8.06 1.37
N ILE A 76 1.13 6.88 0.77
CA ILE A 76 0.60 5.64 1.34
C ILE A 76 1.70 4.60 1.42
N THR A 77 1.59 3.72 2.41
CA THR A 77 2.53 2.61 2.58
C THR A 77 1.88 1.33 2.10
N VAL A 78 2.48 0.64 1.12
CA VAL A 78 1.97 -0.61 0.59
C VAL A 78 2.88 -1.75 1.01
N ASN A 79 2.33 -2.67 1.80
CA ASN A 79 3.03 -3.85 2.29
C ASN A 79 2.63 -5.04 1.44
N ILE A 80 3.59 -5.65 0.77
CA ILE A 80 3.39 -6.85 -0.04
C ILE A 80 3.70 -8.06 0.82
N LEU A 81 2.67 -8.87 1.07
CA LEU A 81 2.74 -10.05 1.91
C LEU A 81 2.46 -11.30 1.07
N SER A 82 3.18 -12.37 1.35
CA SER A 82 2.80 -13.68 0.83
C SER A 82 1.61 -14.24 1.63
N ASP A 83 0.77 -15.04 0.98
CA ASP A 83 -0.37 -15.76 1.58
C ASP A 83 0.04 -16.74 2.72
N GLY A 84 1.34 -16.83 3.06
CA GLY A 84 1.93 -17.91 3.84
C GLY A 84 2.00 -17.74 5.36
N THR A 85 1.77 -16.56 5.96
CA THR A 85 1.68 -16.40 7.43
C THR A 85 1.30 -14.97 7.86
N PRO A 86 0.59 -14.80 8.99
CA PRO A 86 -0.06 -13.56 9.41
C PRO A 86 0.92 -12.44 9.82
N LYS A 87 0.52 -11.19 9.54
CA LYS A 87 1.12 -9.98 10.11
C LYS A 87 0.99 -10.02 11.63
N VAL A 88 2.13 -10.03 12.32
CA VAL A 88 2.25 -9.35 13.61
C VAL A 88 1.89 -7.88 13.38
N ILE A 89 0.80 -7.45 13.99
CA ILE A 89 0.52 -6.03 14.18
C ILE A 89 0.90 -5.81 15.64
N GLU A 90 2.15 -5.40 15.88
CA GLU A 90 2.54 -4.78 17.14
C GLU A 90 1.81 -3.43 17.19
N GLU A 91 0.57 -3.45 17.71
CA GLU A 91 -0.03 -2.26 18.31
C GLU A 91 0.62 -2.09 19.68
N ASP A 92 1.43 -1.04 19.76
CA ASP A 92 2.06 -0.44 20.93
C ASP A 92 1.16 -0.54 22.19
N SER A 93 1.40 -1.56 23.03
CA SER A 93 0.80 -1.67 24.36
C SER A 93 1.90 -1.62 25.43
N GLU A 94 2.60 -0.49 25.51
CA GLU A 94 3.33 -0.12 26.72
C GLU A 94 2.96 1.30 27.12
N TYR A 95 1.81 1.44 27.80
CA TYR A 95 1.52 2.59 28.65
C TYR A 95 1.52 2.12 30.11
N SER A 96 2.71 2.25 30.70
CA SER A 96 3.07 2.46 32.11
C SER A 96 2.06 1.98 33.17
N GLU A 97 2.44 0.93 33.91
CA GLU A 97 2.05 0.83 35.32
C GLU A 97 2.63 2.03 36.09
N GLY A 98 1.82 2.61 36.97
CA GLY A 98 2.16 3.69 37.90
C GLY A 98 1.05 3.85 38.91
#